data_AF-A0A6P9EHS2-F1
#
_entry.id   AF-A0A6P9EHS2-F1
#
_cell.length_a   1.000
_cell.length_b   1.000
_cell.length_c   1.000
_cell.angle_alpha   90.00
_cell.angle_beta   90.00
_cell.angle_gamma   90.00
#
_symmetry.space_group_name_H-M   'P 1'
#
loop_
_entity.id
_entity.type
_entity.pdbx_description
1 polymer ?
#
loop_
_entity_poly.entity_id
_entity_poly.type
_entity_poly.pdbx_seq_one_letter_code
_entity_poly.pdbx_strand_id
1 'polypeptide(L)'
;MAAPSPTPFSRLFNSSVDARPTSLKTATILGPKLKSGETEQAHLRLLTSFKHLKFKASKEPPGLTQQLDNRKLESLTESENGCDLFEDLKHRFLRFKRRKFKENLDHFQNLAQGQAPKFMIIACADSRVCPSIILGFQPGEAFMVRNVANLVPTFESGPSETNAALEFAVNSLKVENILVIGHSCCGGIRALMSMEDEVDSSAYVLLCGQTLPYSSFIRSWVVVGKNARLITKSAASNLSFDQQCRHCEKGPEYKSVAKK
;
A
#
# COMPACT_ATOMS: atom_id res chain seq x y z
N MET A 1 40.18 24.30 -47.42
CA MET A 1 38.89 24.76 -47.96
C MET A 1 37.87 24.67 -46.83
N ALA A 2 37.46 25.82 -46.31
CA ALA A 2 36.49 25.95 -45.23
C ALA A 2 35.31 26.76 -45.76
N ALA A 3 34.08 26.30 -45.51
CA ALA A 3 32.81 27.04 -45.57
C ALA A 3 31.67 26.07 -45.14
N PRO A 4 30.47 26.56 -44.74
CA PRO A 4 30.24 27.44 -43.60
C PRO A 4 29.00 27.03 -42.77
N SER A 5 28.89 27.52 -41.53
CA SER A 5 27.60 27.72 -40.83
C SER A 5 26.97 29.05 -41.27
N PRO A 6 25.64 29.15 -41.37
CA PRO A 6 24.95 30.11 -40.50
C PRO A 6 23.55 29.67 -40.01
N THR A 7 23.22 30.25 -38.86
CA THR A 7 21.98 30.30 -38.04
C THR A 7 20.81 31.08 -38.70
N PRO A 8 19.77 31.54 -37.96
CA PRO A 8 18.60 30.83 -37.45
C PRO A 8 17.28 31.45 -37.97
N PHE A 9 16.13 30.76 -37.88
CA PHE A 9 14.82 31.38 -38.12
C PHE A 9 13.94 31.37 -36.86
N SER A 10 13.80 32.55 -36.29
CA SER A 10 12.73 32.96 -35.38
C SER A 10 11.44 33.30 -36.14
N ARG A 11 10.27 32.99 -35.56
CA ARG A 11 9.10 33.89 -35.32
C ARG A 11 7.89 33.04 -34.91
N LEU A 12 7.47 33.13 -33.65
CA LEU A 12 6.39 33.99 -33.13
C LEU A 12 4.99 33.49 -33.50
N PHE A 13 4.28 32.91 -32.53
CA PHE A 13 2.94 33.41 -32.19
C PHE A 13 2.76 33.42 -30.67
N ASN A 14 2.51 34.64 -30.20
CA ASN A 14 2.16 35.03 -28.85
C ASN A 14 0.64 34.85 -28.71
N SER A 15 0.16 34.23 -27.64
CA SER A 15 -1.15 34.56 -27.08
C SER A 15 -1.06 34.49 -25.57
N SER A 16 -0.96 35.68 -24.98
CA SER A 16 -1.08 35.94 -23.57
C SER A 16 -2.41 35.43 -23.04
N VAL A 17 -2.38 34.61 -22.00
CA VAL A 17 -3.46 34.52 -21.03
C VAL A 17 -2.83 34.61 -19.65
N ASP A 18 -2.81 35.84 -19.14
CA ASP A 18 -2.56 36.15 -17.75
C ASP A 18 -3.56 35.40 -16.86
N ALA A 19 -3.09 34.43 -16.10
CA ALA A 19 -3.76 33.96 -14.90
C ALA A 19 -2.73 33.90 -13.77
N ARG A 20 -2.90 34.84 -12.83
CA ARG A 20 -2.04 35.10 -11.67
C ARG A 20 -1.73 33.80 -10.91
N PRO A 21 -0.52 33.67 -10.32
CA PRO A 21 -0.26 32.62 -9.36
C PRO A 21 -1.04 32.95 -8.08
N THR A 22 -2.22 32.36 -7.93
CA THR A 22 -2.90 32.34 -6.65
C THR A 22 -2.04 31.50 -5.72
N SER A 23 -1.26 32.18 -4.88
CA SER A 23 -0.53 31.58 -3.76
C SER A 23 -1.53 30.81 -2.90
N LEU A 24 -1.65 29.50 -3.15
CA LEU A 24 -2.34 28.60 -2.26
C LEU A 24 -1.49 28.57 -0.99
N LYS A 25 -1.87 29.40 -0.02
CA LYS A 25 -1.35 29.31 1.34
C LYS A 25 -1.49 27.85 1.74
N THR A 26 -0.35 27.20 1.96
CA THR A 26 -0.25 25.85 2.51
C THR A 26 -1.03 25.88 3.83
N ALA A 27 -2.30 25.49 3.79
CA ALA A 27 -3.05 25.23 5.00
C ALA A 27 -2.27 24.12 5.69
N THR A 28 -1.70 24.43 6.84
CA THR A 28 -1.03 23.48 7.70
C THR A 28 -2.04 22.37 8.02
N ILE A 29 -2.01 21.27 7.26
CA ILE A 29 -2.76 20.03 7.55
C ILE A 29 -2.02 19.35 8.71
N LEU A 30 -1.90 20.05 9.83
CA LEU A 30 -1.57 19.47 11.11
C LEU A 30 -2.86 19.48 11.91
N GLY A 31 -3.16 18.34 12.54
CA GLY A 31 -4.28 18.24 13.47
C GLY A 31 -4.20 19.31 14.57
N PRO A 32 -5.29 19.50 15.34
CA PRO A 32 -5.32 20.53 16.38
C PRO A 32 -4.11 20.41 17.30
N LYS A 33 -3.43 21.54 17.57
CA LYS A 33 -2.36 21.64 18.57
C LYS A 33 -2.91 21.11 19.89
N LEU A 34 -2.38 19.98 20.38
CA LEU A 34 -2.67 19.48 21.71
C LEU A 34 -2.30 20.56 22.72
N LYS A 35 -3.28 21.05 23.48
CA LYS A 35 -3.03 21.95 24.61
C LYS A 35 -2.16 21.20 25.62
N SER A 36 -1.09 21.83 26.06
CA SER A 36 -0.18 21.30 27.07
C SER A 36 -0.96 20.93 28.33
N GLY A 37 -1.09 19.63 28.62
CA GLY A 37 -1.69 19.14 29.86
C GLY A 37 -2.50 17.84 29.75
N GLU A 38 -2.99 17.48 28.57
CA GLU A 38 -3.79 16.24 28.39
C GLU A 38 -3.00 15.23 27.55
N THR A 39 -2.42 14.21 28.19
CA THR A 39 -1.97 13.00 27.48
C THR A 39 -3.20 12.24 26.99
N GLU A 40 -3.68 12.54 25.78
CA GLU A 40 -4.63 11.66 25.11
C GLU A 40 -3.98 10.28 24.96
N GLN A 41 -4.64 9.28 25.56
CA GLN A 41 -4.16 7.91 25.52
C GLN A 41 -4.34 7.39 24.10
N ALA A 42 -3.30 6.79 23.50
CA ALA A 42 -3.50 5.99 22.29
C ALA A 42 -4.48 4.84 22.64
N HIS A 43 -5.72 4.92 22.15
CA HIS A 43 -6.74 3.90 22.35
C HIS A 43 -6.72 2.91 21.19
N LEU A 44 -6.44 1.63 21.48
CA LEU A 44 -6.72 0.54 20.54
C LEU A 44 -8.24 0.32 20.51
N ARG A 45 -8.94 0.91 19.52
CA ARG A 45 -10.35 0.60 19.26
C ARG A 45 -10.43 -0.59 18.32
N LEU A 46 -11.03 -1.68 18.79
CA LEU A 46 -11.21 -2.90 18.01
C LEU A 46 -12.65 -2.98 17.49
N LEU A 47 -12.83 -3.14 16.18
CA LEU A 47 -14.14 -3.42 15.59
C LEU A 47 -14.49 -4.89 15.88
N THR A 48 -15.38 -5.12 16.85
CA THR A 48 -15.83 -6.46 17.24
C THR A 48 -16.99 -6.99 16.39
N SER A 49 -17.42 -6.25 15.36
CA SER A 49 -18.59 -6.58 14.56
C SER A 49 -18.37 -6.29 13.08
N PHE A 50 -18.16 -7.35 12.29
CA PHE A 50 -18.11 -7.28 10.83
C PHE A 50 -19.50 -7.18 10.17
N LYS A 51 -20.58 -7.00 10.96
CA LYS A 51 -21.99 -7.13 10.53
C LYS A 51 -22.40 -6.21 9.37
N HIS A 52 -21.59 -5.20 9.00
CA HIS A 52 -21.85 -4.29 7.89
C HIS A 52 -20.88 -4.37 6.71
N LEU A 53 -19.89 -5.27 6.72
CA LEU A 53 -19.01 -5.48 5.57
C LEU A 53 -19.66 -6.48 4.61
N LYS A 54 -20.44 -5.98 3.63
CA LYS A 54 -20.90 -6.79 2.49
C LYS A 54 -19.68 -7.15 1.62
N PHE A 55 -19.15 -8.36 1.82
CA PHE A 55 -18.03 -8.87 1.03
C PHE A 55 -18.49 -9.24 -0.38
N LYS A 56 -18.06 -8.45 -1.39
CA LYS A 56 -17.95 -8.94 -2.77
C LYS A 56 -16.68 -9.80 -2.99
N ALA A 57 -15.81 -9.90 -1.98
CA ALA A 57 -14.54 -10.61 -2.05
C ALA A 57 -14.59 -12.07 -1.55
N SER A 58 -15.76 -12.58 -1.13
CA SER A 58 -15.94 -14.00 -0.79
C SER A 58 -17.04 -14.62 -1.65
N LYS A 59 -16.78 -15.80 -2.24
CA LYS A 59 -17.79 -16.61 -2.93
C LYS A 59 -18.57 -17.55 -2.00
N GLU A 60 -18.27 -17.56 -0.70
CA GLU A 60 -19.10 -18.23 0.32
C GLU A 60 -19.29 -17.32 1.54
N PRO A 61 -20.48 -17.28 2.16
CA PRO A 61 -20.60 -16.68 3.48
C PRO A 61 -19.71 -17.48 4.43
N PRO A 62 -18.94 -16.85 5.34
CA PRO A 62 -18.37 -17.61 6.45
C PRO A 62 -19.53 -18.31 7.14
N GLY A 63 -19.53 -19.64 7.13
CA GLY A 63 -20.46 -20.46 7.89
C GLY A 63 -20.27 -20.23 9.38
N LEU A 64 -20.74 -19.09 9.87
CA LEU A 64 -20.82 -18.67 11.27
C LEU A 64 -21.98 -17.67 11.48
N THR A 65 -22.96 -17.66 10.58
CA THR A 65 -24.28 -17.07 10.83
C THR A 65 -25.32 -18.18 10.88
N GLN A 66 -25.23 -19.03 11.91
CA GLN A 66 -26.44 -19.64 12.46
C GLN A 66 -26.76 -18.85 13.72
N GLN A 67 -27.99 -18.34 13.81
CA GLN A 67 -28.50 -17.62 14.96
C GLN A 67 -28.18 -18.41 16.24
N LEU A 68 -27.29 -17.87 17.07
CA LEU A 68 -27.15 -18.34 18.44
C LEU A 68 -28.28 -17.71 19.25
N ASP A 69 -29.37 -18.48 19.41
CA ASP A 69 -30.33 -18.24 20.47
C ASP A 69 -29.59 -18.34 21.83
N ASN A 70 -29.86 -17.37 22.70
CA ASN A 70 -29.22 -17.12 24.01
C ASN A 70 -29.36 -18.25 25.07
N ARG A 71 -29.67 -19.49 24.70
CA ARG A 71 -29.87 -20.60 25.66
C ARG A 71 -28.79 -21.68 25.69
N LYS A 72 -27.71 -21.56 24.91
CA LYS A 72 -26.65 -22.59 24.86
C LYS A 72 -25.25 -22.07 25.16
N LEU A 73 -25.15 -21.11 26.09
CA LEU A 73 -23.87 -20.60 26.59
C LEU A 73 -23.27 -21.45 27.73
N GLU A 74 -23.98 -22.47 28.23
CA GLU A 74 -23.50 -23.29 29.37
C GLU A 74 -22.99 -24.70 28.99
N SER A 75 -22.61 -24.98 27.74
CA SER A 75 -22.24 -26.36 27.35
C SER A 75 -21.02 -26.49 26.41
N LEU A 76 -20.18 -25.48 26.27
CA LEU A 76 -18.91 -25.62 25.54
C LEU A 76 -17.73 -25.12 26.38
N THR A 77 -17.69 -25.54 27.63
CA THR A 77 -16.43 -25.66 28.38
C THR A 77 -15.84 -27.02 28.04
N GLU A 78 -14.75 -27.00 27.26
CA GLU A 78 -13.59 -27.92 27.30
C GLU A 78 -12.91 -27.99 25.92
N SER A 79 -12.03 -27.02 25.67
CA SER A 79 -10.75 -27.29 25.02
C SER A 79 -9.72 -26.39 25.69
N GLU A 80 -8.90 -27.01 26.53
CA GLU A 80 -7.76 -26.40 27.19
C GLU A 80 -6.74 -25.87 26.16
N ASN A 81 -6.13 -24.72 26.47
CA ASN A 81 -4.96 -24.10 25.80
C ASN A 81 -5.14 -23.35 24.46
N GLY A 82 -6.30 -22.75 24.19
CA GLY A 82 -6.42 -21.71 23.17
C GLY A 82 -6.17 -20.32 23.76
N CYS A 83 -4.96 -19.75 23.58
CA CYS A 83 -4.71 -18.35 23.97
C CYS A 83 -5.65 -17.43 23.16
N ASP A 84 -6.45 -16.60 23.83
CA ASP A 84 -7.28 -15.62 23.16
C ASP A 84 -6.38 -14.64 22.38
N LEU A 85 -6.40 -14.74 21.04
CA LEU A 85 -5.62 -13.90 20.13
C LEU A 85 -5.84 -12.40 20.39
N PHE A 86 -7.03 -12.02 20.86
CA PHE A 86 -7.34 -10.63 21.19
C PHE A 86 -6.68 -10.19 22.49
N GLU A 87 -6.68 -11.04 23.52
CA GLU A 87 -5.91 -10.77 24.74
C GLU A 87 -4.41 -10.73 24.47
N ASP A 88 -3.89 -11.58 23.57
CA ASP A 88 -2.51 -11.50 23.11
C ASP A 88 -2.19 -10.16 22.44
N LEU A 89 -3.08 -9.66 21.57
CA LEU A 89 -2.90 -8.36 20.92
C LEU A 89 -2.88 -7.22 21.94
N LYS A 90 -3.78 -7.27 22.93
CA LYS A 90 -3.83 -6.31 24.03
C LYS A 90 -2.54 -6.37 24.86
N HIS A 91 -2.04 -7.55 25.20
CA HIS A 91 -0.76 -7.72 25.89
C HIS A 91 0.41 -7.14 25.09
N ARG A 92 0.45 -7.36 23.77
CA ARG A 92 1.46 -6.78 22.87
C ARG A 92 1.39 -5.26 22.85
N PHE A 93 0.18 -4.67 22.78
CA PHE A 93 0.00 -3.23 22.83
C PHE A 93 0.44 -2.62 24.17
N LEU A 94 0.07 -3.24 25.29
CA LEU A 94 0.51 -2.81 26.62
C LEU A 94 2.03 -2.93 26.79
N ARG A 95 2.66 -3.94 26.18
CA ARG A 95 4.12 -4.06 26.13
C ARG A 95 4.74 -2.92 25.34
N PHE A 96 4.20 -2.56 24.17
CA PHE A 96 4.63 -1.37 23.41
C PHE A 96 4.52 -0.09 24.25
N LYS A 97 3.38 0.12 24.92
CA LYS A 97 3.17 1.30 25.77
C LYS A 97 4.23 1.41 26.88
N ARG A 98 4.57 0.28 27.52
CA ARG A 98 5.57 0.25 28.60
C ARG A 98 7.02 0.37 28.11
N ARG A 99 7.37 -0.35 27.04
CA ARG A 99 8.77 -0.59 26.64
C ARG A 99 9.25 0.25 25.45
N LYS A 100 8.35 0.91 24.74
CA LYS A 100 8.72 1.73 23.57
C LYS A 100 8.21 3.14 23.73
N PHE A 101 6.92 3.30 24.04
CA PHE A 101 6.33 4.61 24.22
C PHE A 101 6.88 5.33 25.46
N LYS A 102 6.76 4.72 26.66
CA LYS A 102 7.23 5.35 27.90
C LYS A 102 8.74 5.58 27.96
N GLU A 103 9.53 4.68 27.37
CA GLU A 103 11.00 4.79 27.32
C GLU A 103 11.46 5.88 26.32
N ASN A 104 10.61 6.34 25.39
CA ASN A 104 10.92 7.37 24.40
C ASN A 104 9.86 8.48 24.37
N LEU A 105 9.40 8.93 25.55
CA LEU A 105 8.28 9.87 25.67
C LEU A 105 8.48 11.15 24.85
N ASP A 106 9.65 11.76 24.92
CA ASP A 106 9.97 13.00 24.19
C ASP A 106 9.81 12.83 22.68
N HIS A 107 10.26 11.69 22.14
CA HIS A 107 10.10 11.36 20.72
C HIS A 107 8.62 11.30 20.33
N PHE A 108 7.81 10.56 21.08
CA PHE A 108 6.38 10.42 20.78
C PHE A 108 5.59 11.71 21.04
N GLN A 109 5.99 12.53 22.01
CA GLN A 109 5.41 13.87 22.22
C GLN A 109 5.69 14.78 21.02
N ASN A 110 6.91 14.75 20.47
CA ASN A 110 7.25 15.48 19.26
C ASN A 110 6.43 14.99 18.06
N LEU A 111 6.31 13.66 17.88
CA LEU A 111 5.48 13.08 16.82
C LEU A 111 3.99 13.43 16.94
N ALA A 112 3.48 13.63 18.15
CA ALA A 112 2.12 14.07 18.37
C ALA A 112 1.86 15.51 17.87
N GLN A 113 2.90 16.34 17.77
CA GLN A 113 2.79 17.69 17.20
C GLN A 113 2.82 17.68 15.67
N GLY A 114 3.40 16.65 15.06
CA GLY A 114 3.46 16.50 13.61
C GLY A 114 4.45 15.43 13.15
N GLN A 115 4.37 15.08 11.87
CA GLN A 115 5.28 14.15 11.21
C GLN A 115 6.07 14.86 10.11
N ALA A 116 7.32 14.46 9.92
CA ALA A 116 8.19 14.94 8.83
C ALA A 116 9.05 13.78 8.29
N PRO A 117 8.42 12.71 7.76
CA PRO A 117 9.16 11.54 7.28
C PRO A 117 10.03 11.89 6.07
N LYS A 118 11.20 11.28 6.00
CA LYS A 118 12.15 11.47 4.87
C LYS A 118 11.91 10.48 3.74
N PHE A 119 11.22 9.38 4.04
CA PHE A 119 10.95 8.30 3.11
C PHE A 119 9.45 8.13 2.89
N MET A 120 9.04 7.87 1.65
CA MET A 120 7.79 7.20 1.33
C MET A 120 8.09 5.77 0.91
N ILE A 121 7.36 4.81 1.47
CA ILE A 121 7.50 3.39 1.15
C ILE A 121 6.19 2.86 0.56
N ILE A 122 6.28 2.23 -0.60
CA ILE A 122 5.19 1.47 -1.20
C ILE A 122 5.61 0.00 -1.18
N ALA A 123 4.94 -0.81 -0.36
CA ALA A 123 5.32 -2.21 -0.13
C ALA A 123 4.11 -3.15 -0.23
N CYS A 124 4.37 -4.45 -0.27
CA CYS A 124 3.30 -5.42 -0.39
C CYS A 124 2.54 -5.57 0.94
N ALA A 125 1.23 -5.80 0.86
CA ALA A 125 0.37 -6.13 1.99
C ALA A 125 0.69 -7.51 2.61
N ASP A 126 1.56 -8.30 1.96
CA ASP A 126 1.99 -9.62 2.42
C ASP A 126 2.54 -9.59 3.86
N SER A 127 2.02 -10.47 4.71
CA SER A 127 2.30 -10.48 6.15
C SER A 127 3.75 -10.81 6.50
N ARG A 128 4.51 -11.39 5.56
CA ARG A 128 5.92 -11.77 5.74
C ARG A 128 6.87 -10.58 5.58
N VAL A 129 6.42 -9.49 4.96
CA VAL A 129 7.28 -8.37 4.54
C VAL A 129 6.82 -7.04 5.12
N CYS A 130 7.00 -6.87 6.44
CA CYS A 130 6.76 -5.59 7.10
C CYS A 130 7.97 -4.65 6.93
N PRO A 131 7.86 -3.53 6.18
CA PRO A 131 9.01 -2.66 5.92
C PRO A 131 9.62 -2.05 7.18
N SER A 132 8.80 -1.68 8.16
CA SER A 132 9.29 -1.14 9.44
C SER A 132 10.21 -2.11 10.17
N ILE A 133 9.95 -3.42 10.06
CA ILE A 133 10.79 -4.45 10.70
C ILE A 133 12.02 -4.74 9.86
N ILE A 134 11.85 -4.92 8.54
CA ILE A 134 12.95 -5.32 7.64
C ILE A 134 14.00 -4.20 7.52
N LEU A 135 13.56 -2.94 7.43
CA LEU A 135 14.44 -1.78 7.27
C LEU A 135 14.77 -1.08 8.59
N GLY A 136 14.15 -1.50 9.71
CA GLY A 136 14.41 -0.92 11.03
C GLY A 136 13.84 0.49 11.23
N PHE A 137 12.86 0.92 10.44
CA PHE A 137 12.25 2.25 10.59
C PHE A 137 11.63 2.45 11.97
N GLN A 138 11.94 3.58 12.57
CA GLN A 138 11.31 4.12 13.75
C GLN A 138 10.04 4.90 13.40
N PRO A 139 9.11 5.08 14.36
CA PRO A 139 7.95 5.94 14.17
C PRO A 139 8.37 7.35 13.71
N GLY A 140 7.75 7.83 12.64
CA GLY A 140 8.01 9.14 12.05
C GLY A 140 9.02 9.17 10.89
N GLU A 141 9.77 8.09 10.64
CA GLU A 141 10.81 8.10 9.59
C GLU A 141 10.26 7.88 8.18
N ALA A 142 9.17 7.13 8.05
CA ALA A 142 8.61 6.71 6.78
C ALA A 142 7.08 6.82 6.73
N PHE A 143 6.57 7.40 5.64
CA PHE A 143 5.16 7.40 5.27
C PHE A 143 4.86 6.20 4.36
N MET A 144 3.97 5.28 4.76
CA MET A 144 3.87 3.98 4.08
C MET A 144 2.49 3.70 3.49
N VAL A 145 2.49 3.18 2.27
CA VAL A 145 1.35 2.51 1.63
C VAL A 145 1.68 1.03 1.49
N ARG A 146 0.73 0.17 1.87
CA ARG A 146 0.83 -1.27 1.66
C ARG A 146 -0.36 -1.78 0.88
N ASN A 147 -0.13 -2.29 -0.32
CA ASN A 147 -1.18 -2.81 -1.20
C ASN A 147 -0.77 -4.18 -1.80
N VAL A 148 -1.67 -4.86 -2.50
CA VAL A 148 -1.36 -6.16 -3.11
C VAL A 148 -0.33 -5.96 -4.23
N ALA A 149 0.80 -6.66 -4.15
CA ALA A 149 1.91 -6.58 -5.09
C ALA A 149 2.59 -5.19 -5.23
N ASN A 150 2.48 -4.32 -4.22
CA ASN A 150 3.21 -3.04 -4.16
C ASN A 150 3.13 -2.23 -5.47
N LEU A 151 1.94 -2.24 -6.08
CA LEU A 151 1.69 -1.63 -7.38
C LEU A 151 1.44 -0.13 -7.22
N VAL A 152 1.89 0.63 -8.22
CA VAL A 152 1.67 2.07 -8.31
C VAL A 152 0.85 2.34 -9.57
N PRO A 153 -0.45 2.66 -9.44
CA PRO A 153 -1.28 3.02 -10.58
C PRO A 153 -0.71 4.26 -11.29
N THR A 154 -0.88 4.33 -12.61
CA THR A 154 -0.53 5.55 -13.34
C THR A 154 -1.52 6.67 -13.00
N PHE A 155 -1.16 7.91 -13.30
CA PHE A 155 -2.05 9.06 -13.06
C PHE A 155 -3.36 8.96 -13.85
N GLU A 156 -3.31 8.43 -15.08
CA GLU A 156 -4.46 8.27 -15.97
C GLU A 156 -5.46 7.22 -15.47
N SER A 157 -5.06 6.37 -14.52
CA SER A 157 -5.93 5.35 -13.91
C SER A 157 -6.98 5.95 -12.96
N GLY A 158 -6.95 7.27 -12.73
CA GLY A 158 -7.85 7.96 -11.82
C GLY A 158 -7.41 7.90 -10.35
N PRO A 159 -8.28 8.33 -9.42
CA PRO A 159 -7.94 8.38 -8.00
C PRO A 159 -7.79 6.97 -7.43
N SER A 160 -6.68 6.74 -6.71
CA SER A 160 -6.43 5.53 -5.93
C SER A 160 -5.83 5.92 -4.58
N GLU A 161 -5.91 5.02 -3.60
CA GLU A 161 -5.27 5.21 -2.29
C GLU A 161 -3.77 5.48 -2.43
N THR A 162 -3.11 4.82 -3.38
CA THR A 162 -1.68 4.98 -3.65
C THR A 162 -1.37 6.34 -4.28
N ASN A 163 -2.17 6.81 -5.25
CA ASN A 163 -1.99 8.11 -5.88
C ASN A 163 -2.22 9.26 -4.89
N ALA A 164 -3.27 9.18 -4.07
CA ALA A 164 -3.56 10.19 -3.05
C ALA A 164 -2.45 10.25 -1.99
N ALA A 165 -1.96 9.09 -1.54
CA ALA A 165 -0.84 9.02 -0.61
C ALA A 165 0.46 9.55 -1.21
N LEU A 166 0.74 9.28 -2.48
CA LEU A 166 1.90 9.79 -3.20
C LEU A 166 1.86 11.31 -3.31
N GLU A 167 0.71 11.86 -3.70
CA GLU A 167 0.50 13.30 -3.76
C GLU A 167 0.73 13.95 -2.39
N PHE A 168 0.14 13.39 -1.33
CA PHE A 168 0.32 13.91 0.03
C PHE A 168 1.77 13.83 0.50
N ALA A 169 2.45 12.70 0.26
CA ALA A 169 3.85 12.53 0.65
C ALA A 169 4.77 13.55 -0.04
N VAL A 170 4.60 13.75 -1.34
CA VAL A 170 5.45 14.65 -2.14
C VAL A 170 5.10 16.12 -1.92
N ASN A 171 3.81 16.46 -1.95
CA ASN A 171 3.37 17.85 -1.95
C ASN A 171 3.14 18.42 -0.55
N SER A 172 2.74 17.59 0.42
CA SER A 172 2.47 18.05 1.80
C SER A 172 3.63 17.70 2.73
N LEU A 173 4.07 16.43 2.78
CA LEU A 173 5.12 15.99 3.70
C LEU A 173 6.54 16.29 3.20
N LYS A 174 6.70 16.56 1.90
CA LYS A 174 7.98 16.84 1.24
C LYS A 174 9.01 15.74 1.49
N VAL A 175 8.59 14.47 1.34
CA VAL A 175 9.50 13.32 1.42
C VAL A 175 10.64 13.47 0.40
N GLU A 176 11.84 13.04 0.77
CA GLU A 176 13.04 13.18 -0.06
C GLU A 176 13.27 11.94 -0.93
N ASN A 177 12.78 10.79 -0.47
CA ASN A 177 13.02 9.50 -1.10
C ASN A 177 11.71 8.73 -1.19
N ILE A 178 11.45 8.14 -2.36
CA ILE A 178 10.33 7.22 -2.57
C ILE A 178 10.91 5.86 -2.94
N LEU A 179 10.50 4.81 -2.24
CA LEU A 179 10.93 3.43 -2.49
C LEU A 179 9.72 2.54 -2.75
N VAL A 180 9.77 1.79 -3.85
CA VAL A 180 8.84 0.69 -4.13
C VAL A 180 9.56 -0.61 -3.81
N ILE A 181 9.02 -1.41 -2.88
CA ILE A 181 9.67 -2.62 -2.38
C ILE A 181 8.88 -3.84 -2.78
N GLY A 182 9.38 -4.54 -3.82
CA GLY A 182 8.94 -5.88 -4.19
C GLY A 182 9.44 -6.95 -3.22
N HIS A 183 8.92 -8.17 -3.35
CA HIS A 183 9.40 -9.32 -2.57
C HIS A 183 9.27 -10.63 -3.35
N SER A 184 10.04 -11.63 -2.94
CA SER A 184 9.98 -12.97 -3.51
C SER A 184 8.68 -13.68 -3.19
N CYS A 185 8.22 -14.53 -4.11
CA CYS A 185 7.02 -15.36 -3.96
C CYS A 185 5.76 -14.51 -3.68
N CYS A 186 5.61 -13.42 -4.43
CA CYS A 186 4.50 -12.50 -4.31
C CYS A 186 3.22 -13.08 -4.93
N GLY A 187 2.19 -13.29 -4.10
CA GLY A 187 0.90 -13.81 -4.56
C GLY A 187 0.22 -12.93 -5.62
N GLY A 188 0.33 -11.61 -5.51
CA GLY A 188 -0.26 -10.69 -6.49
C GLY A 188 0.48 -10.69 -7.84
N ILE A 189 1.82 -10.79 -7.84
CA ILE A 189 2.61 -10.96 -9.07
C ILE A 189 2.32 -12.31 -9.72
N ARG A 190 2.19 -13.37 -8.92
CA ARG A 190 1.78 -14.67 -9.43
C ARG A 190 0.39 -14.61 -10.10
N ALA A 191 -0.55 -13.90 -9.49
CA ALA A 191 -1.88 -13.66 -10.05
C ALA A 191 -1.78 -12.94 -11.41
N LEU A 192 -1.01 -11.86 -11.45
CA LEU A 192 -0.73 -11.08 -12.67
C LEU A 192 -0.16 -11.98 -13.77
N MET A 193 0.93 -12.70 -13.50
CA MET A 193 1.62 -13.53 -14.48
C MET A 193 0.79 -14.71 -15.00
N SER A 194 -0.22 -15.12 -14.22
CA SER A 194 -1.18 -16.17 -14.60
C SER A 194 -2.31 -15.67 -15.51
N MET A 195 -2.43 -14.35 -15.73
CA MET A 195 -3.43 -13.81 -16.66
C MET A 195 -3.05 -14.19 -18.09
N GLU A 196 -4.05 -14.41 -18.94
CA GLU A 196 -3.90 -14.59 -20.39
C GLU A 196 -3.91 -13.22 -21.10
N ASP A 197 -3.30 -13.16 -22.30
CA ASP A 197 -3.19 -11.92 -23.08
C ASP A 197 -4.51 -11.50 -23.75
N GLU A 198 -5.43 -12.45 -23.93
CA GLU A 198 -6.67 -12.25 -24.68
C GLU A 198 -7.87 -11.94 -23.79
N VAL A 199 -8.71 -11.03 -24.30
CA VAL A 199 -10.00 -10.62 -23.74
C VAL A 199 -11.03 -11.69 -24.06
N ASP A 200 -10.85 -12.90 -23.54
CA ASP A 200 -11.95 -13.86 -23.49
C ASP A 200 -12.45 -13.97 -22.05
N SER A 201 -13.74 -13.67 -21.88
CA SER A 201 -14.40 -13.44 -20.59
C SER A 201 -14.52 -14.69 -19.70
N SER A 202 -13.74 -15.74 -19.97
CA SER A 202 -13.76 -17.02 -19.26
C SER A 202 -12.42 -17.47 -18.66
N ALA A 203 -11.32 -16.73 -18.87
CA ALA A 203 -9.99 -17.15 -18.43
C ALA A 203 -9.79 -17.05 -16.90
N TYR A 204 -9.68 -18.22 -16.27
CA TYR A 204 -9.56 -18.45 -14.84
C TYR A 204 -8.15 -18.19 -14.30
N VAL A 205 -8.01 -17.40 -13.23
CA VAL A 205 -6.72 -17.17 -12.54
C VAL A 205 -6.57 -18.15 -11.38
N LEU A 206 -5.41 -18.80 -11.27
CA LEU A 206 -5.03 -19.63 -10.12
C LEU A 206 -4.31 -18.77 -9.06
N LEU A 207 -5.03 -18.38 -8.00
CA LEU A 207 -4.43 -17.87 -6.77
C LEU A 207 -4.40 -18.98 -5.73
N CYS A 208 -3.22 -19.40 -5.27
CA CYS A 208 -3.10 -20.40 -4.20
C CYS A 208 -3.95 -21.67 -4.41
N GLY A 209 -4.09 -22.14 -5.66
CA GLY A 209 -4.91 -23.30 -6.01
C GLY A 209 -6.42 -23.03 -6.14
N GLN A 210 -6.85 -21.77 -6.10
CA GLN A 210 -8.25 -21.37 -6.23
C GLN A 210 -8.50 -20.53 -7.49
N THR A 211 -9.66 -20.77 -8.09
CA THR A 211 -10.13 -20.15 -9.34
C THR A 211 -10.84 -18.82 -9.09
N LEU A 212 -10.29 -17.70 -9.58
CA LEU A 212 -10.94 -16.39 -9.42
C LEU A 212 -11.92 -16.04 -10.55
N PRO A 213 -13.09 -15.43 -10.24
CA PRO A 213 -14.00 -14.90 -11.25
C PRO A 213 -13.44 -13.63 -11.92
N TYR A 214 -13.91 -13.35 -13.15
CA TYR A 214 -13.59 -12.12 -13.90
C TYR A 214 -13.91 -10.82 -13.13
N SER A 215 -14.94 -10.85 -12.28
CA SER A 215 -15.35 -9.74 -11.40
C SER A 215 -14.50 -9.58 -10.12
N SER A 216 -13.35 -10.25 -10.03
CA SER A 216 -12.46 -10.19 -8.87
C SER A 216 -11.74 -8.84 -8.79
N PHE A 217 -11.83 -8.18 -7.63
CA PHE A 217 -11.01 -7.01 -7.32
C PHE A 217 -9.52 -7.28 -7.47
N ILE A 218 -9.05 -8.51 -7.21
CA ILE A 218 -7.65 -8.85 -7.39
C ILE A 218 -7.28 -8.79 -8.88
N ARG A 219 -8.12 -9.34 -9.76
CA ARG A 219 -7.89 -9.28 -11.21
C ARG A 219 -7.88 -7.83 -11.68
N SER A 220 -8.90 -7.05 -11.31
CA SER A 220 -8.97 -5.62 -11.67
C SER A 220 -7.78 -4.81 -11.14
N TRP A 221 -7.27 -5.15 -9.95
CA TRP A 221 -6.15 -4.47 -9.33
C TRP A 221 -4.80 -4.83 -9.98
N VAL A 222 -4.48 -6.12 -10.12
CA VAL A 222 -3.15 -6.53 -10.57
C VAL A 222 -2.86 -6.16 -12.02
N VAL A 223 -3.90 -5.88 -12.84
CA VAL A 223 -3.78 -5.31 -14.20
C VAL A 223 -3.01 -3.99 -14.23
N VAL A 224 -2.90 -3.27 -13.10
CA VAL A 224 -1.99 -2.12 -12.98
C VAL A 224 -0.56 -2.49 -13.40
N GLY A 225 -0.10 -3.71 -13.10
CA GLY A 225 1.21 -4.22 -13.47
C GLY A 225 1.28 -4.85 -14.88
N LYS A 226 0.30 -4.61 -15.77
CA LYS A 226 0.25 -5.26 -17.10
C LYS A 226 1.53 -5.05 -17.92
N ASN A 227 2.15 -3.87 -17.84
CA ASN A 227 3.37 -3.56 -18.57
C ASN A 227 4.53 -4.44 -18.07
N ALA A 228 4.67 -4.57 -16.74
CA ALA A 228 5.68 -5.43 -16.13
C ALA A 228 5.54 -6.88 -16.59
N ARG A 229 4.30 -7.37 -16.67
CA ARG A 229 3.97 -8.69 -17.20
C ARG A 229 4.39 -8.84 -18.65
N LEU A 230 4.01 -7.91 -19.52
CA LEU A 230 4.33 -7.96 -20.96
C LEU A 230 5.85 -7.94 -21.20
N ILE A 231 6.57 -7.04 -20.51
CA ILE A 231 8.04 -6.97 -20.57
C ILE A 231 8.64 -8.29 -20.10
N THR A 232 8.15 -8.83 -18.98
CA THR A 232 8.66 -10.10 -18.45
C THR A 232 8.36 -11.27 -19.37
N LYS A 233 7.15 -11.36 -19.94
CA LYS A 233 6.78 -12.40 -20.91
C LYS A 233 7.68 -12.37 -22.14
N SER A 234 8.03 -11.19 -22.63
CA SER A 234 8.98 -11.04 -23.73
C SER A 234 10.40 -11.47 -23.32
N ALA A 235 10.91 -10.93 -22.20
CA ALA A 235 12.30 -11.13 -21.77
C ALA A 235 12.61 -12.52 -21.18
N ALA A 236 11.59 -13.23 -20.66
CA ALA A 236 11.73 -14.49 -19.93
C ALA A 236 10.77 -15.57 -20.46
N SER A 237 10.34 -15.48 -21.72
CA SER A 237 9.41 -16.43 -22.36
C SER A 237 9.87 -17.89 -22.26
N ASN A 238 11.17 -18.13 -22.34
CA ASN A 238 11.79 -19.46 -22.29
C ASN A 238 11.98 -20.02 -20.88
N LEU A 239 11.71 -19.23 -19.84
CA LEU A 239 11.88 -19.65 -18.45
C LEU A 239 10.61 -20.32 -17.90
N SER A 240 10.75 -21.11 -16.83
CA SER A 240 9.61 -21.68 -16.13
C SER A 240 8.69 -20.60 -15.56
N PHE A 241 7.42 -20.92 -15.31
CA PHE A 241 6.47 -19.97 -14.75
C PHE A 241 6.96 -19.30 -13.45
N ASP A 242 7.57 -20.07 -12.54
CA ASP A 242 8.12 -19.53 -11.29
C ASP A 242 9.35 -18.63 -11.53
N GLN A 243 10.14 -18.91 -12.57
CA GLN A 243 11.23 -18.02 -12.98
C GLN A 243 10.71 -16.73 -13.61
N GLN A 244 9.64 -16.81 -14.42
CA GLN A 244 8.94 -15.63 -14.96
C GLN A 244 8.38 -14.77 -13.82
N CYS A 245 7.75 -15.37 -12.80
CA CYS A 245 7.28 -14.64 -11.62
C CYS A 245 8.43 -13.92 -10.90
N ARG A 246 9.55 -14.63 -10.63
CA ARG A 246 10.75 -14.04 -10.00
C ARG A 246 11.37 -12.91 -10.82
N HIS A 247 11.25 -12.97 -12.14
CA HIS A 247 11.71 -11.89 -13.02
C HIS A 247 10.77 -10.69 -12.92
N CYS A 248 9.45 -10.91 -12.96
CA CYS A 248 8.45 -9.85 -12.84
C CYS A 248 8.53 -9.14 -11.47
N GLU A 249 8.79 -9.87 -10.38
CA GLU A 249 8.99 -9.31 -9.03
C GLU A 249 10.15 -8.29 -8.95
N LYS A 250 11.10 -8.36 -9.88
CA LYS A 250 12.31 -7.52 -9.94
C LYS A 250 12.28 -6.51 -11.09
N GLY A 251 11.16 -6.45 -11.83
CA GLY A 251 11.03 -5.62 -13.02
C GLY A 251 11.36 -4.15 -12.77
N PRO A 252 11.76 -3.39 -13.81
CA PRO A 252 12.19 -2.01 -13.69
C PRO A 252 11.12 -1.08 -13.10
N GLU A 253 9.85 -1.45 -13.19
CA GLU A 253 8.69 -0.70 -12.67
C GLU A 253 8.64 -0.68 -11.14
N TYR A 254 9.37 -1.59 -10.50
CA TYR A 254 9.55 -1.66 -9.05
C TYR A 254 10.84 -0.97 -8.59
N LYS A 255 11.62 -0.40 -9.51
CA LYS A 255 12.88 0.31 -9.23
C LYS A 255 12.69 1.81 -9.39
N SER A 256 11.86 2.41 -8.55
CA SER A 256 11.77 3.88 -8.48
C SER A 256 12.51 4.35 -7.23
N VAL A 257 13.68 4.99 -7.43
CA VAL A 257 14.24 5.97 -6.49
C VAL A 257 14.09 7.31 -7.19
N ALA A 258 13.01 8.03 -6.90
CA ALA A 258 12.96 9.46 -7.18
C ALA A 258 13.75 10.14 -6.06
N LYS A 259 14.99 10.53 -6.35
CA LYS A 259 15.76 11.50 -5.56
C LYS A 259 15.38 12.88 -6.09
N LYS A 260 14.77 13.71 -5.26
CA LYS A 260 14.55 15.13 -5.58
C LYS A 260 15.68 15.96 -5.00
#